data_AF-A0A8J5TL90-F1
#
_entry.id   AF-A0A8J5TL90-F1
#
_cell.length_a   1.000
_cell.length_b   1.000
_cell.length_c   1.000
_cell.angle_alpha   90.00
_cell.angle_beta   90.00
_cell.angle_gamma   90.00
#
_symmetry.space_group_name_H-M   'P 1'
#
loop_
_entity.id
_entity.type
_entity.pdbx_description
1 polymer ?
#
loop_
_entity_poly.entity_id
_entity_poly.type
_entity_poly.pdbx_seq_one_letter_code
_entity_poly.pdbx_strand_id
1 'polypeptide(L)'
;MVRQDEPRMGQGGLCGVTTPGVDSLTPILPATSLTSTSNGTASEVQESLSSLMSAEGTVNQEDLISKFRAVINENLELKETVTQNNLALRQQLGLVVKWRQQNELHQQQQRQRINEFSQQLSSLQQENASLRSQLTGSKSSEESQPRFRELDETIKLLNTRLEVAERNLRQIQEEKEKLMAQRSRLEGDITLLKCDVTTTRSEQERLQLERFELLSTASELRQQLRQVREGAAAQARSLEASPVYEGGLPTEAAVQKLRDQLRKEQDTSATLLQELHDTRTQVEGLESEVQRAQEEAALHRERFRTLQAKADAVLTQAAPSSRAPDALMKDPVDALEKKRLRDEAAMLREEVDTLEAALEAERQKNSDERTAVSRAHTEINRLKKELQEVKDRSERDTHNDQYYQVKIKSISEKYDETTAKLMSYEELLAAKNDELSKIKKDLGQAKATLTERTSEGEINAILRAQVEVYQGDFRAEREAREALATDREKLRDELRHLQTRNTQLIDELEAYQRRHLNQGQGRGSRAASEEPAAAAAGATSGGAYLALTPEALWEKLSNSSDKKEEEKKEEELDENLFYCPKCNKSFTQYRPLEEHVNRCLDED
;
A
#
# COMPACT_ATOMS: atom_id res chain seq x y z
N MET A 1 -17.30 14.50 58.02
CA MET A 1 -16.69 13.27 58.57
C MET A 1 -17.13 12.10 57.72
N VAL A 2 -16.39 11.79 56.66
CA VAL A 2 -16.50 10.52 55.91
C VAL A 2 -15.06 10.16 55.57
N ARG A 3 -14.63 9.00 56.04
CA ARG A 3 -13.25 8.51 55.94
C ARG A 3 -12.88 8.27 54.48
N GLN A 4 -11.70 8.73 54.11
CA GLN A 4 -10.95 8.31 52.94
C GLN A 4 -10.32 6.97 53.26
N ASP A 5 -10.54 5.95 52.43
CA ASP A 5 -9.69 4.77 52.38
C ASP A 5 -8.86 4.85 51.09
N GLU A 6 -7.55 4.93 51.28
CA GLU A 6 -6.52 4.81 50.26
C GLU A 6 -6.50 3.38 49.68
N PRO A 7 -6.24 3.19 48.38
CA PRO A 7 -5.78 1.91 47.90
C PRO A 7 -4.27 1.80 48.12
N ARG A 8 -3.90 0.86 48.98
CA ARG A 8 -2.53 0.35 49.10
C ARG A 8 -2.03 -0.14 47.74
N MET A 9 -0.91 0.41 47.30
CA MET A 9 -0.09 -0.14 46.22
C MET A 9 0.40 -1.53 46.63
N GLY A 10 -0.20 -2.57 46.04
CA GLY A 10 0.32 -3.94 46.06
C GLY A 10 1.52 -4.03 45.13
N GLN A 11 2.62 -4.57 45.65
CA GLN A 11 3.86 -4.82 44.95
C GLN A 11 3.62 -5.64 43.68
N GLY A 12 3.94 -5.05 42.52
CA GLY A 12 3.99 -5.76 41.25
C GLY A 12 5.09 -6.80 41.27
N GLY A 13 4.70 -8.07 41.14
CA GLY A 13 5.58 -9.17 40.80
C GLY A 13 6.25 -8.91 39.45
N LEU A 14 7.57 -9.00 39.44
CA LEU A 14 8.43 -8.91 38.27
C LEU A 14 8.15 -10.09 37.32
N CYS A 15 7.29 -9.88 36.31
CA CYS A 15 7.31 -10.70 35.10
C CYS A 15 8.27 -10.06 34.10
N GLY A 16 9.48 -10.63 34.04
CA GLY A 16 10.50 -10.29 33.06
C GLY A 16 10.01 -10.62 31.65
N VAL A 17 9.65 -9.58 30.91
CA VAL A 17 9.57 -9.63 29.46
C VAL A 17 10.95 -9.24 28.95
N THR A 18 11.73 -10.25 28.56
CA THR A 18 12.93 -10.07 27.76
C THR A 18 12.52 -9.49 26.41
N THR A 19 12.76 -8.19 26.23
CA THR A 19 12.79 -7.55 24.92
C THR A 19 13.93 -8.19 24.10
N PRO A 20 13.70 -8.67 22.86
CA PRO A 20 14.80 -8.91 21.96
C PRO A 20 15.38 -7.54 21.58
N GLY A 21 16.58 -7.25 22.08
CA GLY A 21 17.37 -6.12 21.64
C GLY A 21 17.70 -6.27 20.16
N VAL A 22 17.11 -5.40 19.34
CA VAL A 22 17.60 -5.11 17.99
C VAL A 22 18.61 -3.97 18.10
N ASP A 23 19.76 -4.30 18.68
CA ASP A 23 20.96 -3.48 18.54
C ASP A 23 21.62 -3.79 17.20
N SER A 24 21.81 -2.73 16.41
CA SER A 24 22.84 -2.59 15.37
C SER A 24 23.06 -3.80 14.46
N LEU A 25 22.19 -3.96 13.46
CA LEU A 25 22.58 -4.64 12.22
C LEU A 25 23.48 -3.69 11.43
N THR A 26 24.79 -3.87 11.59
CA THR A 26 25.79 -3.49 10.60
C THR A 26 25.40 -4.03 9.22
N PRO A 27 25.70 -3.30 8.12
CA PRO A 27 25.40 -3.77 6.78
C PRO A 27 26.32 -4.94 6.44
N ILE A 28 25.86 -6.16 6.71
CA ILE A 28 26.44 -7.38 6.12
C ILE A 28 26.03 -7.35 4.66
N LEU A 29 26.91 -6.79 3.83
CA LEU A 29 26.95 -7.11 2.41
C LEU A 29 27.03 -8.63 2.29
N PRO A 30 26.12 -9.30 1.57
CA PRO A 30 26.36 -10.68 1.21
C PRO A 30 27.49 -10.65 0.19
N ALA A 31 28.70 -11.01 0.63
CA ALA A 31 29.72 -11.50 -0.28
C ALA A 31 29.18 -12.82 -0.87
N THR A 32 28.38 -12.71 -1.93
CA THR A 32 28.10 -13.81 -2.84
C THR A 32 29.42 -14.18 -3.49
N SER A 33 30.14 -15.12 -2.86
CA SER A 33 31.09 -15.97 -3.54
C SER A 33 30.33 -16.74 -4.62
N LEU A 34 30.37 -16.20 -5.83
CA LEU A 34 30.00 -16.87 -7.07
C LEU A 34 30.94 -18.05 -7.30
N THR A 35 30.72 -19.17 -6.62
CA THR A 35 31.25 -20.47 -7.04
C THR A 35 30.40 -20.97 -8.21
N SER A 36 30.76 -20.52 -9.41
CA SER A 36 30.81 -21.28 -10.67
C SER A 36 29.96 -22.57 -10.75
N THR A 37 28.64 -22.43 -10.80
CA THR A 37 27.69 -23.50 -11.19
C THR A 37 27.18 -23.32 -12.63
N SER A 38 27.77 -22.42 -13.40
CA SER A 38 27.40 -22.12 -14.80
C SER A 38 27.82 -23.19 -15.83
N ASN A 39 28.47 -24.27 -15.42
CA ASN A 39 28.98 -25.28 -16.36
C ASN A 39 27.96 -26.37 -16.72
N GLY A 40 26.85 -26.52 -15.98
CA GLY A 40 25.84 -27.54 -16.26
C GLY A 40 24.96 -27.22 -17.48
N THR A 41 24.46 -25.99 -17.56
CA THR A 41 23.52 -25.58 -18.63
C THR A 41 24.19 -25.44 -19.99
N ALA A 42 25.48 -25.09 -20.02
CA ALA A 42 26.24 -25.03 -21.28
C ALA A 42 26.42 -26.44 -21.89
N SER A 43 26.61 -27.47 -21.05
CA SER A 43 26.81 -28.85 -21.51
C SER A 43 25.53 -29.46 -22.09
N GLU A 44 24.36 -29.25 -21.45
CA GLU A 44 23.07 -29.74 -21.95
C GLU A 44 22.65 -29.06 -23.27
N VAL A 45 22.93 -27.76 -23.41
CA VAL A 45 22.69 -27.03 -24.66
C VAL A 45 23.62 -27.53 -25.76
N GLN A 46 24.88 -27.85 -25.44
CA GLN A 46 25.85 -28.37 -26.39
C GLN A 46 25.52 -29.80 -26.86
N GLU A 47 24.98 -30.65 -25.97
CA GLU A 47 24.46 -31.98 -26.31
C GLU A 47 23.22 -31.90 -27.20
N SER A 48 22.30 -30.99 -26.88
CA SER A 48 21.09 -30.75 -27.67
C SER A 48 21.40 -30.23 -29.08
N LEU A 49 22.38 -29.33 -29.20
CA LEU A 49 22.90 -28.82 -30.48
C LEU A 49 23.56 -29.93 -31.31
N SER A 50 24.35 -30.80 -30.67
CA SER A 50 25.04 -31.91 -31.34
C SER A 50 24.05 -32.97 -31.85
N SER A 51 22.98 -33.21 -31.09
CA SER A 51 21.87 -34.10 -31.50
C SER A 51 21.09 -33.54 -32.69
N LEU A 52 20.82 -32.23 -32.71
CA LEU A 52 20.15 -31.54 -33.82
C LEU A 52 20.99 -31.51 -35.10
N MET A 53 22.32 -31.40 -35.00
CA MET A 53 23.22 -31.43 -36.17
C MET A 53 23.41 -32.83 -36.77
N SER A 54 23.05 -33.89 -36.04
CA SER A 54 23.20 -35.29 -36.49
C SER A 54 21.96 -35.84 -37.22
N ALA A 55 20.86 -35.10 -37.26
CA ALA A 55 19.65 -35.50 -37.96
C ALA A 55 19.78 -35.19 -39.47
N GLU A 56 20.03 -36.22 -40.30
CA GLU A 56 20.25 -36.17 -41.76
C GLU A 56 19.01 -35.80 -42.61
N GLY A 57 18.18 -34.87 -42.12
CA GLY A 57 17.17 -34.18 -42.93
C GLY A 57 17.72 -32.82 -43.37
N THR A 58 17.54 -32.45 -44.64
CA THR A 58 18.01 -31.18 -45.23
C THR A 58 17.34 -29.94 -44.61
N VAL A 59 17.67 -29.63 -43.35
CA VAL A 59 17.30 -28.37 -42.71
C VAL A 59 18.20 -27.29 -43.29
N ASN A 60 17.57 -26.30 -43.92
CA ASN A 60 18.28 -25.20 -44.56
C ASN A 60 19.09 -24.42 -43.51
N GLN A 61 20.42 -24.41 -43.66
CA GLN A 61 21.35 -23.86 -42.67
C GLN A 61 21.07 -22.38 -42.35
N GLU A 62 20.60 -21.61 -43.34
CA GLU A 62 20.21 -20.21 -43.18
C GLU A 62 19.02 -20.02 -42.23
N ASP A 63 18.00 -20.89 -42.30
CA ASP A 63 16.83 -20.81 -41.42
C ASP A 63 17.21 -21.10 -39.97
N LEU A 64 18.15 -22.03 -39.76
CA LEU A 64 18.68 -22.34 -38.43
C LEU A 64 19.47 -21.16 -37.85
N ILE A 65 20.35 -20.54 -38.65
CA ILE A 65 21.10 -19.34 -38.24
C ILE A 65 20.15 -18.18 -37.93
N SER A 66 19.11 -17.98 -38.75
CA SER A 66 18.08 -16.96 -38.54
C SER A 66 17.33 -17.17 -37.21
N LYS A 67 16.92 -18.40 -36.92
CA LYS A 67 16.29 -18.77 -35.64
C LYS A 67 17.23 -18.56 -34.45
N PHE A 68 18.51 -18.92 -34.57
CA PHE A 68 19.50 -18.65 -33.52
C PHE A 68 19.67 -17.15 -33.27
N ARG A 69 19.73 -16.32 -34.31
CA ARG A 69 19.79 -14.85 -34.15
C ARG A 69 18.53 -14.31 -33.46
N ALA A 70 17.35 -14.81 -33.83
CA ALA A 70 16.10 -14.41 -33.17
C ALA A 70 16.10 -14.76 -31.68
N VAL A 71 16.51 -15.98 -31.31
CA VAL A 71 16.60 -16.42 -29.91
C VAL A 71 17.67 -15.64 -29.14
N ILE A 72 18.80 -15.30 -29.76
CA ILE A 72 19.84 -14.46 -29.12
C ILE A 72 19.30 -13.05 -28.87
N ASN A 73 18.61 -12.46 -29.84
CA ASN A 73 18.01 -11.13 -29.67
C ASN A 73 16.93 -11.12 -28.59
N GLU A 74 16.05 -12.12 -28.58
CA GLU A 74 15.03 -12.28 -27.53
C GLU A 74 15.66 -12.43 -26.14
N ASN A 75 16.75 -13.20 -26.02
CA ASN A 75 17.50 -13.29 -24.77
C ASN A 75 18.13 -11.97 -24.34
N LEU A 76 18.60 -11.15 -25.29
CA LEU A 76 19.13 -9.81 -24.99
C LEU A 76 18.02 -8.87 -24.51
N GLU A 77 16.85 -8.88 -25.17
CA GLU A 77 15.67 -8.09 -24.78
C GLU A 77 15.13 -8.51 -23.40
N LEU A 78 15.05 -9.81 -23.13
CA LEU A 78 14.67 -10.33 -21.82
C LEU A 78 15.66 -9.92 -20.74
N LYS A 79 16.97 -9.98 -21.02
CA LYS A 79 18.02 -9.54 -20.10
C LYS A 79 17.89 -8.04 -19.79
N GLU A 80 17.64 -7.20 -20.80
CA GLU A 80 17.41 -5.77 -20.62
C GLU A 80 16.12 -5.47 -19.83
N THR A 81 15.04 -6.19 -20.13
CA THR A 81 13.77 -6.05 -19.38
C THR A 81 13.97 -6.41 -17.90
N VAL A 82 14.72 -7.46 -17.61
CA VAL A 82 15.06 -7.87 -16.23
C VAL A 82 15.95 -6.84 -15.54
N THR A 83 16.92 -6.21 -16.23
CA THR A 83 17.75 -5.16 -15.61
C THR A 83 16.94 -3.90 -15.33
N GLN A 84 16.06 -3.49 -16.23
CA GLN A 84 15.14 -2.36 -16.03
C GLN A 84 14.17 -2.63 -14.86
N ASN A 85 13.59 -3.83 -14.79
CA ASN A 85 12.70 -4.21 -13.69
C ASN A 85 13.44 -4.21 -12.33
N ASN A 86 14.65 -4.76 -12.27
CA ASN A 86 15.48 -4.70 -11.07
C ASN A 86 15.81 -3.25 -10.63
N LEU A 87 16.03 -2.34 -11.58
CA LEU A 87 16.24 -0.93 -11.28
C LEU A 87 14.97 -0.28 -10.71
N ALA A 88 13.81 -0.53 -11.33
CA ALA A 88 12.52 -0.04 -10.86
C ALA A 88 12.19 -0.55 -9.45
N LEU A 89 12.42 -1.84 -9.17
CA LEU A 89 12.23 -2.42 -7.84
C LEU A 89 13.15 -1.77 -6.79
N ARG A 90 14.41 -1.47 -7.13
CA ARG A 90 15.32 -0.74 -6.24
C ARG A 90 14.84 0.68 -5.94
N GLN A 91 14.29 1.38 -6.94
CA GLN A 91 13.72 2.70 -6.75
C GLN A 91 12.47 2.65 -5.86
N GLN A 92 11.58 1.68 -6.09
CA GLN A 92 10.40 1.46 -5.24
C GLN A 92 10.78 1.13 -3.79
N LEU A 93 11.77 0.26 -3.58
CA LEU A 93 12.31 -0.05 -2.25
C LEU A 93 12.84 1.22 -1.57
N GLY A 94 13.53 2.09 -2.31
CA GLY A 94 14.02 3.38 -1.82
C GLY A 94 12.89 4.31 -1.36
N LEU A 95 11.75 4.34 -2.08
CA LEU A 95 10.57 5.10 -1.67
C LEU A 95 9.93 4.54 -0.40
N VAL A 96 9.80 3.21 -0.30
CA VAL A 96 9.25 2.53 0.89
C VAL A 96 10.10 2.80 2.12
N VAL A 97 11.43 2.80 1.99
CA VAL A 97 12.36 3.11 3.10
C VAL A 97 12.19 4.56 3.56
N LYS A 98 12.12 5.53 2.64
CA LYS A 98 11.88 6.95 2.97
C LYS A 98 10.53 7.15 3.66
N TRP A 99 9.48 6.52 3.15
CA TRP A 99 8.14 6.58 3.75
C TRP A 99 8.13 5.99 5.16
N ARG A 100 8.76 4.83 5.37
CA ARG A 100 8.91 4.23 6.70
C ARG A 100 9.61 5.17 7.68
N GLN A 101 10.70 5.80 7.26
CA GLN A 101 11.45 6.76 8.08
C GLN A 101 10.61 7.99 8.44
N GLN A 102 9.84 8.52 7.48
CA GLN A 102 8.94 9.65 7.72
C GLN A 102 7.80 9.28 8.67
N ASN A 103 7.23 8.08 8.54
CA ASN A 103 6.19 7.58 9.44
C ASN A 103 6.73 7.39 10.87
N GLU A 104 7.93 6.85 11.02
CA GLU A 104 8.61 6.72 12.31
C GLU A 104 8.84 8.09 12.97
N LEU A 105 9.32 9.09 12.20
CA LEU A 105 9.48 10.46 12.70
C LEU A 105 8.14 11.06 13.15
N HIS A 106 7.07 10.86 12.37
CA HIS A 106 5.73 11.35 12.73
C HIS A 106 5.20 10.69 14.00
N GLN A 107 5.40 9.37 14.16
CA GLN A 107 5.04 8.66 15.39
C GLN A 107 5.83 9.15 16.60
N GLN A 108 7.13 9.43 16.45
CA GLN A 108 7.94 10.02 17.51
C GLN A 108 7.41 11.40 17.92
N GLN A 109 7.05 12.26 16.96
CA GLN A 109 6.44 13.56 17.24
C GLN A 109 5.09 13.44 17.96
N GLN A 110 4.23 12.50 17.56
CA GLN A 110 2.97 12.26 18.26
C GLN A 110 3.19 11.78 19.69
N ARG A 111 4.15 10.87 19.91
CA ARG A 111 4.52 10.41 21.26
C ARG A 111 5.04 11.56 22.13
N GLN A 112 5.88 12.43 21.56
CA GLN A 112 6.35 13.64 22.27
C GLN A 112 5.18 14.54 22.69
N ARG A 113 4.25 14.84 21.78
CA ARG A 113 3.05 15.65 22.11
C ARG A 113 2.17 15.00 23.18
N ILE A 114 1.96 13.69 23.10
CA ILE A 114 1.18 12.97 24.14
C ILE A 114 1.89 13.05 25.50
N ASN A 115 3.22 12.92 25.52
CA ASN A 115 4.00 13.07 26.74
C ASN A 115 3.93 14.50 27.30
N GLU A 116 4.02 15.52 26.45
CA GLU A 116 3.85 16.94 26.83
C GLU A 116 2.46 17.18 27.42
N PHE A 117 1.39 16.71 26.78
CA PHE A 117 0.03 16.82 27.32
C PHE A 117 -0.12 16.07 28.65
N SER A 118 0.49 14.89 28.78
CA SER A 118 0.46 14.12 30.03
C SER A 118 1.18 14.85 31.17
N GLN A 119 2.32 15.51 30.87
CA GLN A 119 3.03 16.35 31.83
C GLN A 119 2.20 17.58 32.25
N GLN A 120 1.57 18.26 31.29
CA GLN A 120 0.67 19.39 31.57
C GLN A 120 -0.51 18.97 32.45
N LEU A 121 -1.11 17.82 32.15
CA LEU A 121 -2.25 17.29 32.90
C LEU A 121 -1.84 16.91 34.34
N SER A 122 -0.67 16.30 34.52
CA SER A 122 -0.08 16.03 35.84
C SER A 122 0.20 17.30 36.63
N SER A 123 0.76 18.34 35.99
CA SER A 123 1.01 19.65 36.61
C SER A 123 -0.29 20.31 37.08
N LEU A 124 -1.34 20.30 36.24
CA LEU A 124 -2.65 20.83 36.58
C LEU A 124 -3.34 20.01 37.69
N GLN A 125 -3.13 18.69 37.74
CA GLN A 125 -3.61 17.86 38.84
C GLN A 125 -2.91 18.19 40.16
N GLN A 126 -1.59 18.40 40.14
CA GLN A 126 -0.82 18.81 41.31
C GLN A 126 -1.22 20.20 41.81
N GLU A 127 -1.43 21.16 40.89
CA GLU A 127 -1.93 22.49 41.22
C GLU A 127 -3.33 22.41 41.84
N ASN A 128 -4.25 21.64 41.26
CA ASN A 128 -5.57 21.41 41.83
C ASN A 128 -5.51 20.79 43.23
N ALA A 129 -4.60 19.82 43.46
CA ALA A 129 -4.40 19.23 44.77
C ALA A 129 -3.87 20.24 45.80
N SER A 130 -2.93 21.11 45.39
CA SER A 130 -2.39 22.19 46.22
C SER A 130 -3.49 23.21 46.58
N LEU A 131 -4.25 23.69 45.60
CA LEU A 131 -5.36 24.63 45.81
C LEU A 131 -6.43 24.04 46.74
N ARG A 132 -6.79 22.77 46.56
CA ARG A 132 -7.72 22.07 47.46
C ARG A 132 -7.20 22.02 48.90
N SER A 133 -5.91 21.76 49.08
CA SER A 133 -5.27 21.71 50.41
C SER A 133 -5.29 23.09 51.09
N GLN A 134 -4.99 24.16 50.36
CA GLN A 134 -5.05 25.54 50.86
C GLN A 134 -6.48 25.96 51.25
N LEU A 135 -7.48 25.56 50.46
CA LEU A 135 -8.90 25.76 50.75
C LEU A 135 -9.36 25.01 52.01
N THR A 136 -8.85 23.80 52.26
CA THR A 136 -9.18 23.05 53.48
C THR A 136 -8.50 23.61 54.74
N GLY A 137 -7.29 24.14 54.63
CA GLY A 137 -6.55 24.73 55.77
C GLY A 137 -7.09 26.10 56.22
N SER A 138 -7.81 26.81 55.36
CA SER A 138 -8.29 28.18 55.64
C SER A 138 -9.69 28.26 56.26
N LYS A 139 -10.26 27.14 56.76
CA LYS A 139 -11.64 27.04 57.27
C LYS A 139 -11.84 27.36 58.77
N SER A 140 -10.85 27.93 59.46
CA SER A 140 -10.91 28.16 60.93
C SER A 140 -11.04 29.62 61.38
N SER A 141 -11.44 30.57 60.53
CA SER A 141 -11.64 31.96 60.96
C SER A 141 -12.95 32.52 60.43
N GLU A 142 -13.94 32.60 61.32
CA GLU A 142 -15.20 33.31 61.15
C GLU A 142 -14.96 34.82 61.12
N GLU A 143 -14.58 35.37 59.97
CA GLU A 143 -14.72 36.81 59.67
C GLU A 143 -14.99 36.95 58.17
N SER A 144 -16.27 36.79 57.83
CA SER A 144 -16.76 36.54 56.46
C SER A 144 -17.33 37.81 55.85
N GLN A 145 -16.65 38.39 54.87
CA GLN A 145 -17.28 39.18 53.79
C GLN A 145 -16.43 39.44 52.52
N PRO A 146 -15.08 39.53 52.53
CA PRO A 146 -14.33 39.77 51.29
C PRO A 146 -14.10 38.50 50.44
N ARG A 147 -13.97 37.31 51.05
CA ARG A 147 -13.67 36.05 50.33
C ARG A 147 -14.76 35.55 49.38
N PHE A 148 -16.03 35.89 49.61
CA PHE A 148 -17.10 35.52 48.68
C PHE A 148 -16.98 36.25 47.34
N ARG A 149 -16.47 37.49 47.34
CA ARG A 149 -16.26 38.25 46.09
C ARG A 149 -15.17 37.64 45.23
N GLU A 150 -14.07 37.19 45.83
CA GLU A 150 -12.99 36.51 45.10
C GLU A 150 -13.45 35.18 44.50
N LEU A 151 -14.29 34.42 45.22
CA LEU A 151 -14.86 33.18 44.70
C LEU A 151 -15.80 33.45 43.52
N ASP A 152 -16.64 34.48 43.61
CA ASP A 152 -17.53 34.90 42.51
C ASP A 152 -16.75 35.38 41.29
N GLU A 153 -15.64 36.10 41.48
CA GLU A 153 -14.75 36.49 40.37
C GLU A 153 -14.06 35.28 39.73
N THR A 154 -13.64 34.30 40.54
CA THR A 154 -13.04 33.06 40.03
C THR A 154 -14.05 32.23 39.25
N ILE A 155 -15.29 32.12 39.73
CA ILE A 155 -16.38 31.43 39.01
C ILE A 155 -16.68 32.13 37.69
N LYS A 156 -16.73 33.47 37.67
CA LYS A 156 -16.91 34.25 36.42
C LYS A 156 -15.76 34.00 35.43
N LEU A 157 -14.52 33.97 35.91
CA LEU A 157 -13.35 33.68 35.07
C LEU A 157 -13.37 32.25 34.51
N LEU A 158 -13.75 31.26 35.33
CA LEU A 158 -13.88 29.88 34.86
C LEU A 158 -15.00 29.72 33.85
N ASN A 159 -16.15 30.37 34.05
CA ASN A 159 -17.26 30.35 33.10
C ASN A 159 -16.87 30.99 31.75
N THR A 160 -16.18 32.13 31.76
CA THR A 160 -15.67 32.74 30.51
C THR A 160 -14.66 31.85 29.79
N ARG A 161 -13.75 31.18 30.53
CA ARG A 161 -12.83 30.19 29.94
C ARG A 161 -13.57 28.99 29.36
N LEU A 162 -14.59 28.49 30.05
CA LEU A 162 -15.43 27.39 29.58
C LEU A 162 -16.16 27.77 28.29
N GLU A 163 -16.76 28.95 28.23
CA GLU A 163 -17.43 29.46 27.02
C GLU A 163 -16.47 29.59 25.83
N VAL A 164 -15.23 30.05 26.05
CA VAL A 164 -14.21 30.12 24.99
C VAL A 164 -13.83 28.72 24.52
N ALA A 165 -13.65 27.77 25.43
CA ALA A 165 -13.37 26.38 25.08
C ALA A 165 -14.52 25.73 24.30
N GLU A 166 -15.77 25.99 24.67
CA GLU A 166 -16.95 25.52 23.94
C GLU A 166 -17.04 26.13 22.53
N ARG A 167 -16.77 27.42 22.36
CA ARG A 167 -16.71 28.05 21.03
C ARG A 167 -15.62 27.44 20.16
N ASN A 168 -14.42 27.21 20.73
CA ASN A 168 -13.32 26.56 20.02
C ASN A 168 -13.68 25.12 19.60
N LEU A 169 -14.37 24.37 20.47
CA LEU A 169 -14.80 23.00 20.16
C LEU A 169 -15.82 22.98 19.02
N ARG A 170 -16.78 23.92 19.00
CA ARG A 170 -17.72 24.09 17.89
C ARG A 170 -16.99 24.45 16.59
N GLN A 171 -16.04 25.37 16.63
CA GLN A 171 -15.25 25.72 15.44
C GLN A 171 -14.47 24.52 14.89
N ILE A 172 -13.83 23.73 15.77
CA ILE A 172 -13.12 22.51 15.37
C ILE A 172 -14.09 21.47 14.78
N GLN A 173 -15.31 21.36 15.29
CA GLN A 173 -16.35 20.49 14.72
C GLN A 173 -16.78 20.95 13.32
N GLU A 174 -17.00 22.25 13.10
CA GLU A 174 -17.33 22.80 11.78
C GLU A 174 -16.19 22.60 10.78
N GLU A 175 -14.93 22.81 11.19
CA GLU A 175 -13.75 22.55 10.35
C GLU A 175 -13.60 21.06 10.02
N LYS A 176 -13.86 20.17 10.99
CA LYS A 176 -13.90 18.72 10.77
C LYS A 176 -14.96 18.34 9.74
N GLU A 177 -16.17 18.90 9.83
CA GLU A 177 -17.25 18.64 8.87
C GLU A 177 -16.90 19.16 7.47
N LYS A 178 -16.31 20.36 7.35
CA LYS A 178 -15.80 20.89 6.07
C LYS A 178 -14.74 19.97 5.45
N LEU A 179 -13.78 19.49 6.25
CA LEU A 179 -12.75 18.56 5.80
C LEU A 179 -13.34 17.19 5.41
N MET A 180 -14.35 16.69 6.11
CA MET A 180 -15.06 15.47 5.72
C MET A 180 -15.80 15.65 4.39
N ALA A 181 -16.49 16.77 4.19
CA ALA A 181 -17.17 17.05 2.92
C ALA A 181 -16.18 17.21 1.76
N GLN A 182 -15.05 17.87 1.97
CA GLN A 182 -13.97 17.97 0.99
C GLN A 182 -13.42 16.57 0.66
N ARG A 183 -13.16 15.74 1.67
CA ARG A 183 -12.71 14.36 1.48
C ARG A 183 -13.69 13.56 0.62
N SER A 184 -15.00 13.63 0.88
CA SER A 184 -15.99 12.88 0.08
C SER A 184 -16.05 13.34 -1.38
N ARG A 185 -15.85 14.63 -1.66
CA ARG A 185 -15.77 15.14 -3.04
C ARG A 185 -14.53 14.61 -3.76
N LEU A 186 -13.39 14.72 -3.10
CA LEU A 186 -12.12 14.21 -3.60
C LEU A 186 -12.15 12.69 -3.84
N GLU A 187 -12.81 11.93 -2.95
CA GLU A 187 -13.07 10.50 -3.15
C GLU A 187 -13.92 10.21 -4.40
N GLY A 188 -14.90 11.05 -4.70
CA GLY A 188 -15.66 11.00 -5.96
C GLY A 188 -14.79 11.25 -7.21
N ASP A 189 -13.94 12.27 -7.17
CA ASP A 189 -13.03 12.57 -8.29
C ASP A 189 -12.02 11.44 -8.54
N ILE A 190 -11.51 10.79 -7.48
CA ILE A 190 -10.67 9.58 -7.60
C ILE A 190 -11.40 8.48 -8.36
N THR A 191 -12.67 8.23 -8.00
CA THR A 191 -13.43 7.15 -8.64
C THR A 191 -13.66 7.41 -10.12
N LEU A 192 -13.92 8.67 -10.51
CA LEU A 192 -14.05 9.06 -11.92
C LEU A 192 -12.72 8.89 -12.68
N LEU A 193 -11.60 9.38 -12.12
CA LEU A 193 -10.29 9.21 -12.74
C LEU A 193 -9.89 7.74 -12.88
N LYS A 194 -10.24 6.88 -11.91
CA LYS A 194 -10.04 5.42 -12.03
C LYS A 194 -10.83 4.84 -13.20
N CYS A 195 -12.09 5.24 -13.39
CA CYS A 195 -12.90 4.83 -14.53
C CYS A 195 -12.25 5.26 -15.86
N ASP A 196 -11.75 6.49 -15.97
CA ASP A 196 -11.07 6.99 -17.18
C ASP A 196 -9.79 6.22 -17.49
N VAL A 197 -8.97 5.92 -16.47
CA VAL A 197 -7.74 5.10 -16.61
C VAL A 197 -8.09 3.67 -17.06
N THR A 198 -9.14 3.05 -16.51
CA THR A 198 -9.56 1.72 -16.97
C THR A 198 -10.08 1.73 -18.40
N THR A 199 -10.78 2.80 -18.79
CA THR A 199 -11.32 2.95 -20.15
C THR A 199 -10.19 3.13 -21.17
N THR A 200 -9.26 4.04 -20.91
CA THR A 200 -8.08 4.27 -21.78
C THR A 200 -7.18 3.03 -21.88
N ARG A 201 -7.02 2.27 -20.80
CA ARG A 201 -6.31 0.97 -20.83
C ARG A 201 -7.02 -0.04 -21.73
N SER A 202 -8.34 -0.15 -21.63
CA SER A 202 -9.12 -1.06 -22.50
C SER A 202 -9.05 -0.65 -23.99
N GLU A 203 -9.02 0.65 -24.27
CA GLU A 203 -8.83 1.17 -25.63
C GLU A 203 -7.41 0.86 -26.16
N GLN A 204 -6.39 0.98 -25.32
CA GLN A 204 -5.02 0.62 -25.67
C GLN A 204 -4.89 -0.87 -25.97
N GLU A 205 -5.48 -1.74 -25.15
CA GLU A 205 -5.51 -3.19 -25.39
C GLU A 205 -6.26 -3.52 -26.71
N ARG A 206 -7.38 -2.85 -27.00
CA ARG A 206 -8.10 -2.97 -28.28
C ARG A 206 -7.24 -2.56 -29.48
N LEU A 207 -6.55 -1.42 -29.40
CA LEU A 207 -5.65 -0.95 -30.48
C LEU A 207 -4.44 -1.88 -30.67
N GLN A 208 -3.95 -2.51 -29.61
CA GLN A 208 -2.88 -3.52 -29.71
C GLN A 208 -3.35 -4.78 -30.44
N LEU A 209 -4.58 -5.24 -30.19
CA LEU A 209 -5.19 -6.36 -30.91
C LEU A 209 -5.37 -6.01 -32.40
N GLU A 210 -5.91 -4.83 -32.71
CA GLU A 210 -6.04 -4.36 -34.11
C GLU A 210 -4.68 -4.30 -34.82
N ARG A 211 -3.63 -3.81 -34.14
CA ARG A 211 -2.27 -3.80 -34.69
C ARG A 211 -1.75 -5.21 -34.97
N PHE A 212 -2.02 -6.17 -34.09
CA PHE A 212 -1.63 -7.56 -34.27
C PHE A 212 -2.35 -8.21 -35.46
N GLU A 213 -3.66 -7.98 -35.60
CA GLU A 213 -4.45 -8.45 -36.75
C GLU A 213 -3.96 -7.86 -38.08
N LEU A 214 -3.64 -6.56 -38.11
CA LEU A 214 -3.06 -5.91 -39.29
C LEU A 214 -1.68 -6.47 -39.65
N LEU A 215 -0.85 -6.82 -38.66
CA LEU A 215 0.43 -7.47 -38.90
C LEU A 215 0.26 -8.91 -39.40
N SER A 216 -0.70 -9.66 -38.86
CA SER A 216 -1.04 -11.02 -39.32
C SER A 216 -1.51 -11.01 -40.77
N THR A 217 -2.48 -10.15 -41.10
CA THR A 217 -2.98 -10.01 -42.48
C THR A 217 -1.89 -9.56 -43.44
N ALA A 218 -1.01 -8.63 -43.05
CA ALA A 218 0.14 -8.25 -43.86
C ALA A 218 1.12 -9.43 -44.08
N SER A 219 1.29 -10.31 -43.10
CA SER A 219 2.13 -11.51 -43.22
C SER A 219 1.51 -12.56 -44.14
N GLU A 220 0.20 -12.77 -44.06
CA GLU A 220 -0.57 -13.66 -44.93
C GLU A 220 -0.53 -13.19 -46.38
N LEU A 221 -0.73 -11.89 -46.64
CA LEU A 221 -0.63 -11.33 -47.99
C LEU A 221 0.77 -11.51 -48.59
N ARG A 222 1.83 -11.35 -47.77
CA ARG A 222 3.21 -11.64 -48.20
C ARG A 222 3.43 -13.12 -48.50
N GLN A 223 2.77 -14.02 -47.77
CA GLN A 223 2.86 -15.46 -48.02
C GLN A 223 2.07 -15.86 -49.27
N GLN A 224 0.87 -15.32 -49.48
CA GLN A 224 0.08 -15.51 -50.69
C GLN A 224 0.85 -15.03 -51.92
N LEU A 225 1.48 -13.84 -51.86
CA LEU A 225 2.35 -13.35 -52.92
C LEU A 225 3.54 -14.29 -53.21
N ARG A 226 4.14 -14.90 -52.18
CA ARG A 226 5.19 -15.92 -52.37
C ARG A 226 4.65 -17.18 -53.04
N GLN A 227 3.51 -17.70 -52.60
CA GLN A 227 2.89 -18.90 -53.19
C GLN A 227 2.49 -18.67 -54.65
N VAL A 228 1.93 -17.50 -54.99
CA VAL A 228 1.59 -17.14 -56.37
C VAL A 228 2.86 -17.10 -57.23
N ARG A 229 3.95 -16.49 -56.73
CA ARG A 229 5.24 -16.47 -57.44
C ARG A 229 5.83 -17.86 -57.65
N GLU A 230 5.80 -18.71 -56.63
CA GLU A 230 6.30 -20.09 -56.71
C GLU A 230 5.44 -20.96 -57.64
N GLY A 231 4.11 -20.83 -57.57
CA GLY A 231 3.16 -21.52 -58.44
C GLY A 231 3.34 -21.13 -59.91
N ALA A 232 3.48 -19.83 -60.20
CA ALA A 232 3.80 -19.34 -61.54
C ALA A 232 5.14 -19.89 -62.05
N ALA A 233 6.18 -19.92 -61.19
CA ALA A 233 7.48 -20.49 -61.53
C ALA A 233 7.45 -22.02 -61.73
N ALA A 234 6.60 -22.74 -61.00
CA ALA A 234 6.40 -24.19 -61.17
C ALA A 234 5.62 -24.52 -62.44
N GLN A 235 4.57 -23.76 -62.76
CA GLN A 235 3.84 -23.90 -64.03
C GLN A 235 4.75 -23.64 -65.23
N ALA A 236 5.58 -22.59 -65.17
CA ALA A 236 6.58 -22.31 -66.20
C ALA A 236 7.51 -23.52 -66.41
N ARG A 237 8.04 -24.09 -65.32
CA ARG A 237 8.90 -25.30 -65.38
C ARG A 237 8.17 -26.55 -65.88
N SER A 238 6.89 -26.76 -65.51
CA SER A 238 6.10 -27.90 -65.98
C SER A 238 5.77 -27.82 -67.47
N LEU A 239 5.55 -26.61 -67.99
CA LEU A 239 5.37 -26.38 -69.42
C LEU A 239 6.67 -26.64 -70.20
N GLU A 240 7.83 -26.35 -69.61
CA GLU A 240 9.13 -26.68 -70.20
C GLU A 240 9.49 -28.17 -70.10
N ALA A 241 9.05 -28.87 -69.05
CA ALA A 241 9.45 -30.26 -68.77
C ALA A 241 8.51 -31.33 -69.35
N SER A 242 7.32 -30.98 -69.86
CA SER A 242 6.41 -31.97 -70.45
C SER A 242 6.97 -32.49 -71.78
N PRO A 243 7.37 -33.77 -71.89
CA PRO A 243 7.82 -34.34 -73.14
C PRO A 243 6.65 -34.33 -74.13
N VAL A 244 6.93 -33.88 -75.35
CA VAL A 244 6.02 -33.82 -76.49
C VAL A 244 5.42 -35.22 -76.72
N TYR A 245 4.24 -35.49 -76.17
CA TYR A 245 3.43 -36.64 -76.53
C TYR A 245 2.53 -36.21 -77.69
N GLU A 246 2.88 -36.65 -78.90
CA GLU A 246 2.06 -36.52 -80.10
C GLU A 246 0.70 -37.19 -79.85
N GLY A 247 -0.39 -36.43 -79.85
CA GLY A 247 -1.74 -37.02 -79.93
C GLY A 247 -2.79 -36.46 -78.97
N GLY A 248 -2.84 -35.15 -78.77
CA GLY A 248 -3.95 -34.51 -78.06
C GLY A 248 -3.72 -33.02 -77.94
N LEU A 249 -3.93 -32.29 -79.04
CA LEU A 249 -3.89 -30.82 -79.00
C LEU A 249 -4.85 -30.34 -77.90
N PRO A 250 -4.37 -29.59 -76.89
CA PRO A 250 -5.26 -28.95 -75.94
C PRO A 250 -6.23 -28.10 -76.74
N THR A 251 -7.53 -28.32 -76.51
CA THR A 251 -8.58 -27.57 -77.22
C THR A 251 -8.26 -26.09 -77.13
N GLU A 252 -8.34 -25.40 -78.27
CA GLU A 252 -7.94 -23.99 -78.42
C GLU A 252 -8.59 -23.09 -77.36
N ALA A 253 -9.79 -23.47 -76.89
CA ALA A 253 -10.50 -22.86 -75.77
C ALA A 253 -9.76 -22.92 -74.41
N ALA A 254 -9.09 -24.02 -74.08
CA ALA A 254 -8.33 -24.15 -72.84
C ALA A 254 -7.04 -23.32 -72.86
N VAL A 255 -6.35 -23.29 -74.02
CA VAL A 255 -5.18 -22.43 -74.24
C VAL A 255 -5.58 -20.96 -74.18
N GLN A 256 -6.72 -20.60 -74.77
CA GLN A 256 -7.23 -19.23 -74.72
C GLN A 256 -7.59 -18.82 -73.28
N LYS A 257 -8.22 -19.70 -72.50
CA LYS A 257 -8.56 -19.44 -71.10
C LYS A 257 -7.32 -19.24 -70.21
N LEU A 258 -6.26 -20.03 -70.44
CA LEU A 258 -4.97 -19.85 -69.76
C LEU A 258 -4.27 -18.54 -70.17
N ARG A 259 -4.35 -18.15 -71.45
CA ARG A 259 -3.85 -16.84 -71.92
C ARG A 259 -4.60 -15.68 -71.30
N ASP A 260 -5.91 -15.79 -71.16
CA ASP A 260 -6.73 -14.75 -70.53
C ASP A 260 -6.51 -14.67 -69.02
N GLN A 261 -6.28 -15.81 -68.34
CA GLN A 261 -5.85 -15.82 -66.93
C GLN A 261 -4.46 -15.22 -66.75
N LEU A 262 -3.51 -15.58 -67.60
CA LEU A 262 -2.16 -15.03 -67.56
C LEU A 262 -2.18 -13.50 -67.81
N ARG A 263 -3.02 -13.01 -68.73
CA ARG A 263 -3.22 -11.57 -68.93
C ARG A 263 -3.78 -10.88 -67.69
N LYS A 264 -4.81 -11.44 -67.05
CA LYS A 264 -5.36 -10.87 -65.81
C LYS A 264 -4.37 -10.86 -64.65
N GLU A 265 -3.57 -11.92 -64.51
CA GLU A 265 -2.50 -11.96 -63.51
C GLU A 265 -1.38 -10.95 -63.83
N GLN A 266 -1.04 -10.79 -65.11
CA GLN A 266 -0.11 -9.75 -65.56
C GLN A 266 -0.64 -8.35 -65.26
N ASP A 267 -1.93 -8.08 -65.52
CA ASP A 267 -2.56 -6.78 -65.26
C ASP A 267 -2.62 -6.47 -63.75
N THR A 268 -3.02 -7.44 -62.93
CA THR A 268 -3.07 -7.28 -61.46
C THR A 268 -1.68 -7.12 -60.85
N SER A 269 -0.70 -7.89 -61.32
CA SER A 269 0.70 -7.73 -60.92
C SER A 269 1.25 -6.37 -61.36
N ALA A 270 0.85 -5.87 -62.53
CA ALA A 270 1.25 -4.55 -63.01
C ALA A 270 0.67 -3.44 -62.13
N THR A 271 -0.60 -3.52 -61.72
CA THR A 271 -1.20 -2.54 -60.79
C THR A 271 -0.54 -2.55 -59.42
N LEU A 272 -0.26 -3.73 -58.84
CA LEU A 272 0.41 -3.82 -57.54
C LEU A 272 1.86 -3.32 -57.58
N LEU A 273 2.58 -3.57 -58.69
CA LEU A 273 3.92 -3.03 -58.89
C LEU A 273 3.88 -1.50 -59.07
N GLN A 274 2.85 -0.97 -59.73
CA GLN A 274 2.66 0.47 -59.86
C GLN A 274 2.39 1.12 -58.49
N GLU A 275 1.51 0.56 -57.66
CA GLU A 275 1.25 1.07 -56.31
C GLU A 275 2.48 1.01 -55.40
N LEU A 276 3.27 -0.07 -55.49
CA LEU A 276 4.55 -0.17 -54.79
C LEU A 276 5.58 0.86 -55.29
N HIS A 277 5.59 1.14 -56.59
CA HIS A 277 6.45 2.15 -57.18
C HIS A 277 6.03 3.56 -56.72
N ASP A 278 4.74 3.88 -56.79
CA ASP A 278 4.20 5.18 -56.40
C ASP A 278 4.46 5.47 -54.90
N THR A 279 4.25 4.47 -54.03
CA THR A 279 4.57 4.59 -52.60
C THR A 279 6.07 4.75 -52.34
N ARG A 280 6.93 4.04 -53.08
CA ARG A 280 8.38 4.22 -52.99
C ARG A 280 8.82 5.60 -53.47
N THR A 281 8.29 6.09 -54.58
CA THR A 281 8.57 7.44 -55.09
C THR A 281 8.09 8.52 -54.12
N GLN A 282 6.97 8.29 -53.43
CA GLN A 282 6.49 9.19 -52.38
C GLN A 282 7.44 9.24 -51.18
N VAL A 283 7.99 8.09 -50.76
CA VAL A 283 9.00 8.03 -49.68
C VAL A 283 10.31 8.71 -50.11
N GLU A 284 10.83 8.41 -51.30
CA GLU A 284 12.06 9.02 -51.84
C GLU A 284 11.90 10.55 -52.02
N GLY A 285 10.70 11.02 -52.36
CA GLY A 285 10.34 12.44 -52.42
C GLY A 285 10.38 13.12 -51.04
N LEU A 286 9.78 12.51 -50.03
CA LEU A 286 9.80 13.01 -48.65
C LEU A 286 11.23 13.03 -48.08
N GLU A 287 12.04 12.02 -48.38
CA GLU A 287 13.47 11.97 -47.96
C GLU A 287 14.28 13.11 -48.61
N SER A 288 14.09 13.36 -49.91
CA SER A 288 14.75 14.46 -50.64
C SER A 288 14.31 15.85 -50.14
N GLU A 289 13.06 15.99 -49.68
CA GLU A 289 12.55 17.21 -49.05
C GLU A 289 13.17 17.45 -47.68
N VAL A 290 13.27 16.42 -46.83
CA VAL A 290 13.96 16.49 -45.53
C VAL A 290 15.42 16.88 -45.71
N GLN A 291 16.11 16.32 -46.70
CA GLN A 291 17.52 16.63 -46.95
C GLN A 291 17.73 18.06 -47.45
N ARG A 292 16.91 18.56 -48.39
CA ARG A 292 16.93 19.97 -48.80
C ARG A 292 16.64 20.93 -47.65
N ALA A 293 15.66 20.60 -46.80
CA ALA A 293 15.34 21.42 -45.63
C ALA A 293 16.53 21.49 -44.65
N GLN A 294 17.28 20.41 -44.48
CA GLN A 294 18.49 20.38 -43.64
C GLN A 294 19.63 21.23 -44.24
N GLU A 295 19.86 21.17 -45.55
CA GLU A 295 20.85 22.01 -46.26
C GLU A 295 20.48 23.49 -46.22
N GLU A 296 19.20 23.82 -46.41
CA GLU A 296 18.69 25.19 -46.33
C GLU A 296 18.82 25.73 -44.90
N ALA A 297 18.50 24.93 -43.87
CA ALA A 297 18.73 25.29 -42.48
C ALA A 297 20.24 25.48 -42.15
N ALA A 298 21.14 24.76 -42.80
CA ALA A 298 22.57 24.98 -42.68
C ALA A 298 23.01 26.30 -43.33
N LEU A 299 22.54 26.59 -44.55
CA LEU A 299 22.79 27.86 -45.24
C LEU A 299 22.25 29.07 -44.48
N HIS A 300 21.06 28.96 -43.86
CA HIS A 300 20.52 30.02 -43.02
C HIS A 300 21.36 30.28 -41.78
N ARG A 301 21.88 29.23 -41.13
CA ARG A 301 22.83 29.37 -40.00
C ARG A 301 24.12 30.08 -40.42
N GLU A 302 24.62 29.80 -41.63
CA GLU A 302 25.84 30.42 -42.17
C GLU A 302 25.62 31.87 -42.62
N ARG A 303 24.48 32.15 -43.26
CA ARG A 303 24.05 33.52 -43.61
C ARG A 303 23.86 34.37 -42.36
N PHE A 304 23.29 33.81 -41.29
CA PHE A 304 23.13 34.53 -40.01
C PHE A 304 24.49 34.87 -39.40
N ARG A 305 25.45 33.93 -39.37
CA ARG A 305 26.84 34.21 -38.96
C ARG A 305 27.51 35.29 -39.82
N THR A 306 27.30 35.24 -41.13
CA THR A 306 27.91 36.20 -42.07
C THR A 306 27.31 37.60 -41.91
N LEU A 307 25.99 37.69 -41.73
CA LEU A 307 25.31 38.98 -41.50
C LEU A 307 25.68 39.55 -40.13
N GLN A 308 25.85 38.71 -39.11
CA GLN A 308 26.34 39.13 -37.80
C GLN A 308 27.78 39.69 -37.89
N ALA A 309 28.68 39.01 -38.60
CA ALA A 309 30.04 39.50 -38.84
C ALA A 309 30.08 40.79 -39.70
N LYS A 310 29.17 40.93 -40.67
CA LYS A 310 29.06 42.15 -41.49
C LYS A 310 28.46 43.31 -40.72
N ALA A 311 27.51 43.07 -39.82
CA ALA A 311 26.97 44.09 -38.93
C ALA A 311 28.05 44.64 -37.99
N ASP A 312 28.90 43.76 -37.45
CA ASP A 312 30.05 44.14 -36.62
C ASP A 312 31.11 44.94 -37.42
N ALA A 313 31.35 44.60 -38.69
CA ALA A 313 32.31 45.29 -39.57
C ALA A 313 31.80 46.64 -40.11
N VAL A 314 30.49 46.78 -40.37
CA VAL A 314 29.88 48.04 -40.83
C VAL A 314 29.80 49.07 -39.70
N LEU A 315 29.73 48.63 -38.44
CA LEU A 315 29.90 49.51 -37.27
C LEU A 315 31.30 50.14 -37.17
N THR A 316 32.28 49.64 -37.93
CA THR A 316 33.69 50.09 -37.86
C THR A 316 34.14 50.97 -39.03
N GLN A 317 33.39 51.07 -40.14
CA GLN A 317 33.89 51.76 -41.35
C GLN A 317 32.80 52.53 -42.11
N ALA A 318 32.67 53.83 -41.83
CA ALA A 318 31.98 54.76 -42.72
C ALA A 318 32.62 56.17 -42.67
N ALA A 319 33.41 56.49 -43.70
CA ALA A 319 33.77 57.86 -44.12
C ALA A 319 33.91 57.88 -45.66
N PRO A 320 33.46 58.90 -46.42
CA PRO A 320 33.40 58.82 -47.89
C PRO A 320 34.24 59.88 -48.65
N SER A 321 34.66 59.56 -49.90
CA SER A 321 34.91 60.56 -50.97
C SER A 321 35.05 59.97 -52.40
N SER A 322 34.28 60.59 -53.34
CA SER A 322 34.40 60.95 -54.80
C SER A 322 35.57 60.45 -55.71
N ARG A 323 35.65 60.53 -57.06
CA ARG A 323 34.86 60.85 -58.30
C ARG A 323 35.74 60.46 -59.55
N ALA A 324 35.19 60.55 -60.79
CA ALA A 324 35.65 59.98 -62.10
C ALA A 324 36.49 60.89 -63.08
N PRO A 325 36.95 60.40 -64.28
CA PRO A 325 38.01 60.99 -65.16
C PRO A 325 37.73 61.16 -66.71
N ASP A 326 38.78 61.61 -67.49
CA ASP A 326 39.34 61.09 -68.79
C ASP A 326 39.21 61.78 -70.21
N ALA A 327 40.21 61.50 -71.13
CA ALA A 327 40.15 61.24 -72.63
C ALA A 327 41.10 61.93 -73.71
N LEU A 328 41.71 61.08 -74.61
CA LEU A 328 41.84 60.99 -76.14
C LEU A 328 42.62 61.94 -77.14
N MET A 329 43.24 61.36 -78.23
CA MET A 329 43.09 61.62 -79.73
C MET A 329 44.25 61.15 -80.71
N LYS A 330 44.09 61.26 -82.06
CA LYS A 330 44.53 60.42 -83.25
C LYS A 330 45.04 61.23 -84.51
N ASP A 331 45.65 60.61 -85.59
CA ASP A 331 45.46 60.85 -87.11
C ASP A 331 46.65 60.61 -88.19
N PRO A 332 46.40 60.50 -89.56
CA PRO A 332 47.18 59.79 -90.67
C PRO A 332 47.57 60.59 -92.01
N VAL A 333 47.89 60.01 -93.25
CA VAL A 333 47.84 60.56 -94.71
C VAL A 333 48.53 59.74 -95.93
N ASP A 334 48.40 60.19 -97.24
CA ASP A 334 48.04 59.56 -98.58
C ASP A 334 48.92 59.76 -99.92
N ALA A 335 48.68 58.98 -101.02
CA ALA A 335 48.76 59.26 -102.51
C ALA A 335 49.43 58.27 -103.55
N LEU A 336 50.54 57.56 -103.28
CA LEU A 336 50.94 56.34 -104.08
C LEU A 336 49.98 55.18 -103.78
N GLU A 337 49.32 55.35 -102.66
CA GLU A 337 47.90 55.12 -102.48
C GLU A 337 47.15 55.17 -103.80
N LYS A 338 46.85 56.24 -104.53
CA LYS A 338 45.80 56.27 -105.57
C LYS A 338 45.53 55.06 -106.54
N LYS A 339 46.53 54.30 -107.01
CA LYS A 339 46.30 53.01 -107.74
C LYS A 339 46.21 51.83 -106.78
N ARG A 340 47.03 51.83 -105.72
CA ARG A 340 46.69 51.23 -104.41
C ARG A 340 45.22 51.58 -104.12
N LEU A 341 44.75 52.81 -103.87
CA LEU A 341 43.35 53.29 -103.67
C LEU A 341 42.32 52.74 -104.65
N ARG A 342 42.67 52.19 -105.82
CA ARG A 342 41.70 51.53 -106.70
C ARG A 342 41.61 50.02 -106.48
N ASP A 343 42.75 49.34 -106.42
CA ASP A 343 42.80 47.93 -106.00
C ASP A 343 42.44 47.81 -104.51
N GLU A 344 42.89 48.77 -103.71
CA GLU A 344 42.46 49.14 -102.36
C GLU A 344 41.00 49.60 -102.40
N ALA A 345 40.42 50.31 -103.38
CA ALA A 345 38.96 50.51 -103.40
C ALA A 345 38.16 49.23 -103.71
N ALA A 346 38.76 48.25 -104.39
CA ALA A 346 38.15 46.94 -104.64
C ALA A 346 38.29 46.04 -103.40
N MET A 347 39.49 45.97 -102.82
CA MET A 347 39.73 45.33 -101.53
C MET A 347 38.93 46.01 -100.43
N LEU A 348 38.79 47.33 -100.42
CA LEU A 348 37.95 48.09 -99.49
C LEU A 348 36.47 47.81 -99.73
N ARG A 349 36.06 47.48 -100.96
CA ARG A 349 34.68 47.04 -101.22
C ARG A 349 34.44 45.64 -100.69
N GLU A 350 35.35 44.71 -100.94
CA GLU A 350 35.30 43.37 -100.35
C GLU A 350 35.43 43.41 -98.82
N GLU A 351 36.25 44.34 -98.30
CA GLU A 351 36.40 44.64 -96.89
C GLU A 351 35.11 45.27 -96.33
N VAL A 352 34.46 46.17 -97.07
CA VAL A 352 33.14 46.71 -96.71
C VAL A 352 32.09 45.60 -96.73
N ASP A 353 32.05 44.73 -97.73
CA ASP A 353 31.09 43.62 -97.82
C ASP A 353 31.34 42.61 -96.68
N THR A 354 32.60 42.30 -96.36
CA THR A 354 32.95 41.43 -95.22
C THR A 354 32.66 42.12 -93.88
N LEU A 355 32.87 43.42 -93.76
CA LEU A 355 32.50 44.21 -92.58
C LEU A 355 30.99 44.34 -92.44
N GLU A 356 30.23 44.47 -93.53
CA GLU A 356 28.77 44.49 -93.56
C GLU A 356 28.22 43.12 -93.18
N ALA A 357 28.78 42.04 -93.71
CA ALA A 357 28.45 40.67 -93.31
C ALA A 357 28.80 40.41 -91.83
N ALA A 358 29.95 40.91 -91.35
CA ALA A 358 30.33 40.83 -89.94
C ALA A 358 29.42 41.68 -89.05
N LEU A 359 29.01 42.86 -89.51
CA LEU A 359 28.07 43.73 -88.82
C LEU A 359 26.69 43.07 -88.72
N GLU A 360 26.22 42.43 -89.79
CA GLU A 360 24.94 41.73 -89.79
C GLU A 360 25.00 40.46 -88.93
N ALA A 361 26.11 39.73 -88.95
CA ALA A 361 26.37 38.62 -88.03
C ALA A 361 26.40 39.09 -86.57
N GLU A 362 27.02 40.23 -86.27
CA GLU A 362 27.00 40.83 -84.92
C GLU A 362 25.61 41.37 -84.53
N ARG A 363 24.83 41.89 -85.47
CA ARG A 363 23.43 42.28 -85.21
C ARG A 363 22.58 41.06 -84.88
N GLN A 364 22.72 39.98 -85.65
CA GLN A 364 22.03 38.72 -85.40
C GLN A 364 22.44 38.14 -84.06
N LYS A 365 23.74 38.09 -83.76
CA LYS A 365 24.27 37.65 -82.47
C LYS A 365 23.76 38.51 -81.31
N ASN A 366 23.73 39.83 -81.44
CA ASN A 366 23.14 40.73 -80.44
C ASN A 366 21.64 40.47 -80.25
N SER A 367 20.90 40.18 -81.32
CA SER A 367 19.49 39.79 -81.24
C SER A 367 19.33 38.47 -80.46
N ASP A 368 20.13 37.46 -80.77
CA ASP A 368 20.11 36.16 -80.10
C ASP A 368 20.50 36.29 -78.61
N GLU A 369 21.51 37.09 -78.30
CA GLU A 369 21.90 37.43 -76.92
C GLU A 369 20.77 38.16 -76.17
N ARG A 370 20.06 39.10 -76.80
CA ARG A 370 18.88 39.75 -76.21
C ARG A 370 17.77 38.74 -75.90
N THR A 371 17.49 37.81 -76.80
CA THR A 371 16.49 36.76 -76.54
C THR A 371 16.95 35.79 -75.44
N ALA A 372 18.25 35.48 -75.36
CA ALA A 372 18.83 34.65 -74.30
C ALA A 372 18.75 35.34 -72.93
N VAL A 373 19.07 36.63 -72.86
CA VAL A 373 18.92 37.44 -71.64
C VAL A 373 17.46 37.53 -71.21
N SER A 374 16.53 37.72 -72.16
CA SER A 374 15.09 37.73 -71.86
C SER A 374 14.62 36.39 -71.26
N ARG A 375 15.03 35.26 -71.86
CA ARG A 375 14.76 33.91 -71.33
C ARG A 375 15.36 33.69 -69.94
N ALA A 376 16.60 34.13 -69.71
CA ALA A 376 17.23 34.08 -68.40
C ALA A 376 16.48 34.94 -67.36
N HIS A 377 15.98 36.11 -67.76
CA HIS A 377 15.18 36.98 -66.88
C HIS A 377 13.84 36.32 -66.49
N THR A 378 13.15 35.69 -67.44
CA THR A 378 11.92 34.95 -67.14
C THR A 378 12.17 33.79 -66.19
N GLU A 379 13.29 33.09 -66.37
CA GLU A 379 13.67 31.95 -65.51
C GLU A 379 14.06 32.40 -64.10
N ILE A 380 14.83 33.49 -63.96
CA ILE A 380 15.14 34.10 -62.66
C ILE A 380 13.85 34.49 -61.92
N ASN A 381 12.88 35.07 -62.63
CA ASN A 381 11.61 35.46 -62.02
C ASN A 381 10.76 34.24 -61.61
N ARG A 382 10.79 33.16 -62.39
CA ARG A 382 10.15 31.88 -62.04
C ARG A 382 10.76 31.31 -60.76
N LEU A 383 12.09 31.19 -60.69
CA LEU A 383 12.80 30.67 -59.53
C LEU A 383 12.60 31.54 -58.27
N LYS A 384 12.55 32.87 -58.42
CA LYS A 384 12.22 33.77 -57.30
C LYS A 384 10.83 33.50 -56.73
N LYS A 385 9.84 33.25 -57.59
CA LYS A 385 8.48 32.92 -57.16
C LYS A 385 8.44 31.57 -56.45
N GLU A 386 9.13 30.56 -56.98
CA GLU A 386 9.22 29.23 -56.34
C GLU A 386 9.90 29.29 -54.97
N LEU A 387 10.99 30.06 -54.84
CA LEU A 387 11.67 30.26 -53.56
C LEU A 387 10.77 30.96 -52.55
N GLN A 388 9.99 31.97 -52.97
CA GLN A 388 9.00 32.61 -52.12
C GLN A 388 7.90 31.63 -51.69
N GLU A 389 7.38 30.80 -52.59
CA GLU A 389 6.36 29.79 -52.25
C GLU A 389 6.89 28.72 -51.28
N VAL A 390 8.13 28.28 -51.42
CA VAL A 390 8.78 27.34 -50.48
C VAL A 390 8.97 28.00 -49.11
N LYS A 391 9.41 29.26 -49.08
CA LYS A 391 9.53 30.02 -47.84
C LYS A 391 8.19 30.15 -47.12
N ASP A 392 7.13 30.53 -47.84
CA ASP A 392 5.78 30.68 -47.28
C ASP A 392 5.18 29.32 -46.83
N ARG A 393 5.59 28.20 -47.44
CA ARG A 393 5.24 26.84 -46.97
C ARG A 393 5.98 26.50 -45.68
N SER A 394 7.29 26.73 -45.64
CA SER A 394 8.12 26.50 -44.44
C SER A 394 7.63 27.32 -43.24
N GLU A 395 7.27 28.60 -43.44
CA GLU A 395 6.69 29.43 -42.38
C GLU A 395 5.36 28.87 -41.86
N ARG A 396 4.51 28.32 -42.73
CA ARG A 396 3.26 27.65 -42.32
C ARG A 396 3.52 26.37 -41.53
N ASP A 397 4.49 25.56 -41.97
CA ASP A 397 4.85 24.31 -41.29
C ASP A 397 5.43 24.59 -39.90
N THR A 398 6.31 25.59 -39.77
CA THR A 398 6.83 25.99 -38.44
C THR A 398 5.73 26.50 -37.50
N HIS A 399 4.71 27.19 -38.00
CA HIS A 399 3.56 27.59 -37.19
C HIS A 399 2.71 26.39 -36.75
N ASN A 400 2.55 25.40 -37.63
CA ASN A 400 1.86 24.16 -37.33
C ASN A 400 2.61 23.35 -36.26
N ASP A 401 3.93 23.25 -36.37
CA ASP A 401 4.79 22.58 -35.38
C ASP A 401 4.72 23.27 -34.01
N GLN A 402 4.73 24.61 -33.98
CA GLN A 402 4.55 25.37 -32.74
C GLN A 402 3.19 25.08 -32.09
N TYR A 403 2.13 24.98 -32.89
CA TYR A 403 0.80 24.62 -32.40
C TYR A 403 0.79 23.22 -31.77
N TYR A 404 1.36 22.21 -32.43
CA TYR A 404 1.44 20.87 -31.87
C TYR A 404 2.35 20.81 -30.63
N GLN A 405 3.46 21.54 -30.60
CA GLN A 405 4.31 21.62 -29.41
C GLN A 405 3.57 22.22 -28.21
N VAL A 406 2.82 23.30 -28.40
CA VAL A 406 2.01 23.91 -27.32
C VAL A 406 0.93 22.93 -26.87
N LYS A 407 0.28 22.21 -27.80
CA LYS A 407 -0.72 21.20 -27.47
C LYS A 407 -0.14 20.02 -26.70
N ILE A 408 1.04 19.52 -27.09
CA ILE A 408 1.76 18.46 -26.38
C ILE A 408 2.14 18.92 -24.97
N LYS A 409 2.67 20.13 -24.81
CA LYS A 409 2.99 20.69 -23.48
C LYS A 409 1.76 20.82 -22.59
N SER A 410 0.65 21.32 -23.13
CA SER A 410 -0.62 21.42 -22.39
C SER A 410 -1.17 20.06 -21.95
N ILE A 411 -1.03 19.02 -22.80
CA ILE A 411 -1.42 17.65 -22.43
C ILE A 411 -0.47 17.09 -21.36
N SER A 412 0.84 17.33 -21.48
CA SER A 412 1.83 16.92 -20.48
C SER A 412 1.56 17.55 -19.11
N GLU A 413 1.27 18.85 -19.06
CA GLU A 413 0.94 19.55 -17.81
C GLU A 413 -0.31 18.98 -17.15
N LYS A 414 -1.35 18.65 -17.94
CA LYS A 414 -2.54 17.96 -17.43
C LYS A 414 -2.22 16.57 -16.89
N TYR A 415 -1.36 15.83 -17.59
CA TYR A 415 -0.91 14.51 -17.14
C TYR A 415 -0.16 14.60 -15.81
N ASP A 416 0.77 15.55 -15.69
CA ASP A 416 1.53 15.80 -14.45
C ASP A 416 0.60 16.23 -13.30
N GLU A 417 -0.39 17.09 -13.57
CA GLU A 417 -1.41 17.48 -12.58
C GLU A 417 -2.23 16.27 -12.10
N THR A 418 -2.69 15.42 -13.02
CA THR A 418 -3.43 14.20 -12.65
C THR A 418 -2.56 13.21 -11.88
N THR A 419 -1.29 13.09 -12.24
CA THR A 419 -0.31 12.23 -11.55
C THR A 419 -0.08 12.73 -10.12
N ALA A 420 0.08 14.04 -9.93
CA ALA A 420 0.23 14.63 -8.59
C ALA A 420 -1.03 14.43 -7.72
N LYS A 421 -2.23 14.59 -8.31
CA LYS A 421 -3.50 14.31 -7.61
C LYS A 421 -3.60 12.84 -7.18
N LEU A 422 -3.25 11.90 -8.07
CA LEU A 422 -3.24 10.47 -7.78
C LEU A 422 -2.33 10.16 -6.58
N MET A 423 -1.10 10.67 -6.58
CA MET A 423 -0.14 10.47 -5.49
C MET A 423 -0.67 11.02 -4.16
N SER A 424 -1.24 12.23 -4.15
CA SER A 424 -1.85 12.82 -2.95
C SER A 424 -2.99 11.96 -2.39
N TYR A 425 -3.78 11.35 -3.26
CA TYR A 425 -4.86 10.45 -2.88
C TYR A 425 -4.40 9.10 -2.34
N GLU A 426 -3.32 8.56 -2.89
CA GLU A 426 -2.67 7.37 -2.34
C GLU A 426 -2.14 7.61 -0.93
N GLU A 427 -1.50 8.76 -0.69
CA GLU A 427 -1.03 9.17 0.64
C GLU A 427 -2.20 9.34 1.64
N LEU A 428 -3.31 9.94 1.21
CA LEU A 428 -4.50 10.11 2.05
C LEU A 428 -5.14 8.76 2.40
N LEU A 429 -5.24 7.84 1.44
CA LEU A 429 -5.75 6.49 1.67
C LEU A 429 -4.86 5.71 2.65
N ALA A 430 -3.54 5.83 2.53
CA ALA A 430 -2.60 5.24 3.47
C ALA A 430 -2.81 5.78 4.90
N ALA A 431 -2.90 7.10 5.06
CA ALA A 431 -3.17 7.73 6.37
C ALA A 431 -4.51 7.28 6.98
N LYS A 432 -5.55 7.08 6.15
CA LYS A 432 -6.85 6.57 6.61
C LYS A 432 -6.82 5.10 6.99
N ASN A 433 -6.03 4.28 6.31
CA ASN A 433 -5.82 2.88 6.70
C ASN A 433 -5.07 2.76 8.03
N ASP A 434 -4.12 3.65 8.30
CA ASP A 434 -3.43 3.72 9.60
C ASP A 434 -4.39 4.13 10.73
N GLU A 435 -5.26 5.12 10.50
CA GLU A 435 -6.31 5.54 11.44
C GLU A 435 -7.30 4.40 11.73
N LEU A 436 -7.74 3.67 10.69
CA LEU A 436 -8.59 2.47 10.85
C LEU A 436 -7.89 1.38 11.67
N SER A 437 -6.59 1.16 11.44
CA SER A 437 -5.81 0.17 12.19
C SER A 437 -5.69 0.54 13.67
N LYS A 438 -5.52 1.84 13.97
CA LYS A 438 -5.53 2.36 15.34
C LYS A 438 -6.90 2.16 16.02
N ILE A 439 -7.99 2.54 15.35
CA ILE A 439 -9.35 2.34 15.88
C ILE A 439 -9.64 0.86 16.13
N LYS A 440 -9.22 -0.05 15.24
CA LYS A 440 -9.36 -1.49 15.44
C LYS A 440 -8.61 -1.98 16.68
N LYS A 441 -7.39 -1.49 16.92
CA LYS A 441 -6.61 -1.82 18.12
C LYS A 441 -7.30 -1.31 19.39
N ASP A 442 -7.73 -0.06 19.39
CA ASP A 442 -8.43 0.57 20.54
C ASP A 442 -9.74 -0.17 20.83
N LEU A 443 -10.49 -0.56 19.79
CA LEU A 443 -11.70 -1.38 19.91
C LEU A 443 -11.39 -2.76 20.51
N GLY A 444 -10.28 -3.39 20.12
CA GLY A 444 -9.82 -4.65 20.68
C GLY A 444 -9.50 -4.53 22.18
N GLN A 445 -8.80 -3.46 22.58
CA GLN A 445 -8.49 -3.18 23.99
C GLN A 445 -9.74 -2.88 24.82
N ALA A 446 -10.68 -2.08 24.27
CA ALA A 446 -11.95 -1.79 24.93
C ALA A 446 -12.79 -3.07 25.12
N LYS A 447 -12.78 -3.99 24.15
CA LYS A 447 -13.44 -5.31 24.30
C LYS A 447 -12.79 -6.15 25.40
N ALA A 448 -11.45 -6.22 25.44
CA ALA A 448 -10.74 -6.98 26.46
C ALA A 448 -11.00 -6.46 27.89
N THR A 449 -10.99 -5.13 28.06
CA THR A 449 -11.33 -4.50 29.36
C THR A 449 -12.79 -4.68 29.74
N LEU A 450 -13.71 -4.72 28.78
CA LEU A 450 -15.11 -5.04 29.04
C LEU A 450 -15.27 -6.49 29.51
N THR A 451 -14.58 -7.46 28.88
CA THR A 451 -14.63 -8.87 29.28
C THR A 451 -14.05 -9.10 30.68
N GLU A 452 -12.96 -8.39 31.02
CA GLU A 452 -12.36 -8.42 32.36
C GLU A 452 -13.37 -7.90 33.40
N ARG A 453 -13.98 -6.73 33.16
CA ARG A 453 -15.02 -6.18 34.05
C ARG A 453 -16.25 -7.07 34.19
N THR A 454 -16.66 -7.78 33.14
CA THR A 454 -17.77 -8.73 33.26
C THR A 454 -17.40 -9.91 34.17
N SER A 455 -16.19 -10.46 34.04
CA SER A 455 -15.73 -11.52 34.94
C SER A 455 -15.59 -11.06 36.39
N GLU A 456 -15.10 -9.84 36.63
CA GLU A 456 -15.10 -9.22 37.97
C GLU A 456 -16.53 -9.04 38.50
N GLY A 457 -17.48 -8.69 37.64
CA GLY A 457 -18.90 -8.59 38.00
C GLY A 457 -19.49 -9.91 38.47
N GLU A 458 -19.17 -11.01 37.79
CA GLU A 458 -19.57 -12.38 38.16
C GLU A 458 -18.96 -12.81 39.49
N ILE A 459 -17.67 -12.59 39.70
CA ILE A 459 -16.99 -12.87 40.98
C ILE A 459 -17.64 -12.09 42.12
N ASN A 460 -17.90 -10.79 41.91
CA ASN A 460 -18.58 -9.97 42.91
C ASN A 460 -20.01 -10.45 43.22
N ALA A 461 -20.73 -10.98 42.23
CA ALA A 461 -22.06 -11.56 42.44
C ALA A 461 -21.97 -12.82 43.31
N ILE A 462 -20.99 -13.69 43.07
CA ILE A 462 -20.74 -14.89 43.87
C ILE A 462 -20.39 -14.53 45.32
N LEU A 463 -19.46 -13.57 45.52
CA LEU A 463 -19.06 -13.13 46.86
C LEU A 463 -20.23 -12.52 47.64
N ARG A 464 -21.12 -11.77 46.99
CA ARG A 464 -22.35 -11.25 47.64
C ARG A 464 -23.28 -12.38 48.07
N ALA A 465 -23.50 -13.36 47.21
CA ALA A 465 -24.31 -14.53 47.56
C ALA A 465 -23.70 -15.30 48.75
N GLN A 466 -22.38 -15.45 48.80
CA GLN A 466 -21.69 -16.07 49.93
C GLN A 466 -21.89 -15.30 51.23
N VAL A 467 -21.77 -13.96 51.19
CA VAL A 467 -22.04 -13.11 52.37
C VAL A 467 -23.50 -13.25 52.84
N GLU A 468 -24.45 -13.33 51.92
CA GLU A 468 -25.87 -13.53 52.25
C GLU A 468 -26.13 -14.88 52.93
N VAL A 469 -25.51 -15.97 52.43
CA VAL A 469 -25.57 -17.30 53.04
C VAL A 469 -25.01 -17.27 54.46
N TYR A 470 -23.80 -16.74 54.67
CA TYR A 470 -23.22 -16.65 56.01
C TYR A 470 -24.03 -15.78 56.98
N GLN A 471 -24.66 -14.70 56.49
CA GLN A 471 -25.59 -13.92 57.31
C GLN A 471 -26.87 -14.71 57.66
N GLY A 472 -27.34 -15.58 56.76
CA GLY A 472 -28.42 -16.53 57.02
C GLY A 472 -28.03 -17.52 58.12
N ASP A 473 -26.89 -18.20 57.94
CA ASP A 473 -26.37 -19.20 58.89
C ASP A 473 -26.12 -18.59 60.27
N PHE A 474 -25.53 -17.39 60.33
CA PHE A 474 -25.31 -16.70 61.60
C PHE A 474 -26.61 -16.35 62.32
N ARG A 475 -27.66 -15.95 61.58
CA ARG A 475 -28.98 -15.68 62.15
C ARG A 475 -29.64 -16.95 62.68
N ALA A 476 -29.59 -18.03 61.91
CA ALA A 476 -30.12 -19.33 62.31
C ALA A 476 -29.41 -19.89 63.55
N GLU A 477 -28.08 -19.83 63.59
CA GLU A 477 -27.27 -20.24 64.75
C GLU A 477 -27.60 -19.40 65.98
N ARG A 478 -27.78 -18.09 65.81
CA ARG A 478 -28.18 -17.21 66.91
C ARG A 478 -29.56 -17.56 67.45
N GLU A 479 -30.54 -17.75 66.57
CA GLU A 479 -31.91 -18.14 66.96
C GLU A 479 -31.90 -19.49 67.68
N ALA A 480 -31.15 -20.47 67.18
CA ALA A 480 -30.97 -21.77 67.82
C ALA A 480 -30.34 -21.64 69.22
N ARG A 481 -29.33 -20.78 69.39
CA ARG A 481 -28.73 -20.50 70.70
C ARG A 481 -29.69 -19.82 71.67
N GLU A 482 -30.47 -18.86 71.20
CA GLU A 482 -31.48 -18.17 72.01
C GLU A 482 -32.60 -19.14 72.43
N ALA A 483 -33.03 -20.04 71.54
CA ALA A 483 -33.99 -21.11 71.83
C ALA A 483 -33.42 -22.08 72.89
N LEU A 484 -32.20 -22.57 72.71
CA LEU A 484 -31.52 -23.44 73.68
C LEU A 484 -31.34 -22.76 75.05
N ALA A 485 -31.00 -21.47 75.07
CA ALA A 485 -30.88 -20.71 76.32
C ALA A 485 -32.22 -20.60 77.04
N THR A 486 -33.30 -20.39 76.29
CA THR A 486 -34.66 -20.31 76.82
C THR A 486 -35.10 -21.66 77.40
N ASP A 487 -34.88 -22.76 76.68
CA ASP A 487 -35.21 -24.10 77.14
C ASP A 487 -34.36 -24.52 78.36
N ARG A 488 -33.08 -24.11 78.39
CA ARG A 488 -32.23 -24.31 79.56
C ARG A 488 -32.77 -23.59 80.81
N GLU A 489 -33.30 -22.37 80.67
CA GLU A 489 -33.88 -21.67 81.81
C GLU A 489 -35.20 -22.31 82.26
N LYS A 490 -36.06 -22.74 81.32
CA LYS A 490 -37.28 -23.52 81.64
C LYS A 490 -36.94 -24.77 82.45
N LEU A 491 -35.95 -25.55 82.00
CA LEU A 491 -35.52 -26.77 82.70
C LEU A 491 -34.96 -26.48 84.10
N ARG A 492 -34.25 -25.35 84.28
CA ARG A 492 -33.80 -24.92 85.62
C ARG A 492 -34.97 -24.55 86.52
N ASP A 493 -35.97 -23.85 86.00
CA ASP A 493 -37.17 -23.51 86.75
C ASP A 493 -37.99 -24.75 87.13
N GLU A 494 -38.14 -25.70 86.22
CA GLU A 494 -38.77 -27.00 86.49
C GLU A 494 -38.00 -27.77 87.57
N LEU A 495 -36.66 -27.79 87.50
CA LEU A 495 -35.82 -28.42 88.51
C LEU A 495 -35.99 -27.74 89.88
N ARG A 496 -36.00 -26.39 89.93
CA ARG A 496 -36.26 -25.63 91.16
C ARG A 496 -37.66 -25.95 91.73
N HIS A 497 -38.68 -26.06 90.88
CA HIS A 497 -40.03 -26.44 91.30
C HIS A 497 -40.08 -27.86 91.86
N LEU A 498 -39.46 -28.83 91.19
CA LEU A 498 -39.39 -30.22 91.65
C LEU A 498 -38.61 -30.34 92.96
N GLN A 499 -37.48 -29.65 93.09
CA GLN A 499 -36.71 -29.58 94.34
C GLN A 499 -37.55 -29.01 95.48
N THR A 500 -38.24 -27.89 95.25
CA THR A 500 -39.13 -27.27 96.24
C THR A 500 -40.25 -28.23 96.65
N ARG A 501 -40.87 -28.93 95.70
CA ARG A 501 -41.91 -29.93 95.99
C ARG A 501 -41.37 -31.13 96.77
N ASN A 502 -40.16 -31.58 96.45
CA ASN A 502 -39.51 -32.68 97.17
C ASN A 502 -39.20 -32.27 98.62
N THR A 503 -38.63 -31.08 98.83
CA THR A 503 -38.43 -30.52 100.18
C THR A 503 -39.74 -30.43 100.95
N GLN A 504 -40.83 -29.93 100.33
CA GLN A 504 -42.15 -29.90 100.96
C GLN A 504 -42.65 -31.31 101.37
N LEU A 505 -42.47 -32.31 100.51
CA LEU A 505 -42.87 -33.70 100.83
C LEU A 505 -42.02 -34.30 101.95
N ILE A 506 -40.72 -33.99 101.99
CA ILE A 506 -39.84 -34.38 103.11
C ILE A 506 -40.32 -33.71 104.41
N ASP A 507 -40.61 -32.41 104.38
CA ASP A 507 -41.15 -31.68 105.54
C ASP A 507 -42.50 -32.26 106.01
N GLU A 508 -43.39 -32.63 105.08
CA GLU A 508 -44.67 -33.30 105.37
C GLU A 508 -44.45 -34.70 106.00
N LEU A 509 -43.52 -35.49 105.47
CA LEU A 509 -43.15 -36.81 106.02
C LEU A 509 -42.51 -36.67 107.40
N GLU A 510 -41.60 -35.72 107.60
CA GLU A 510 -41.02 -35.42 108.90
C GLU A 510 -42.09 -34.95 109.89
N ALA A 511 -43.01 -34.08 109.47
CA ALA A 511 -44.13 -33.63 110.30
C ALA A 511 -45.03 -34.81 110.67
N TYR A 512 -45.30 -35.73 109.74
CA TYR A 512 -46.03 -36.96 110.00
C TYR A 512 -45.29 -37.88 110.99
N GLN A 513 -43.98 -38.10 110.79
CA GLN A 513 -43.14 -38.88 111.70
C GLN A 513 -43.08 -38.24 113.09
N ARG A 514 -42.92 -36.92 113.20
CA ARG A 514 -42.96 -36.18 114.48
C ARG A 514 -44.32 -36.32 115.17
N ARG A 515 -45.44 -36.25 114.43
CA ARG A 515 -46.78 -36.49 114.99
C ARG A 515 -46.95 -37.95 115.45
N HIS A 516 -46.46 -38.91 114.68
CA HIS A 516 -46.52 -40.33 115.01
C HIS A 516 -45.64 -40.70 116.22
N LEU A 517 -44.41 -40.17 116.29
CA LEU A 517 -43.52 -40.31 117.44
C LEU A 517 -44.10 -39.65 118.71
N ASN A 518 -44.71 -38.47 118.58
CA ASN A 518 -45.43 -37.81 119.68
C ASN A 518 -46.72 -38.56 120.10
N GLN A 519 -47.34 -39.36 119.24
CA GLN A 519 -48.45 -40.25 119.60
C GLN A 519 -48.00 -41.60 120.19
N GLY A 520 -46.77 -42.05 119.91
CA GLY A 520 -46.22 -43.32 120.40
C GLY A 520 -45.43 -43.23 121.73
N GLN A 521 -45.03 -42.05 122.19
CA GLN A 521 -44.24 -41.86 123.43
C GLN A 521 -45.09 -41.62 124.68
N GLY A 522 -46.02 -42.55 124.92
CA GLY A 522 -46.79 -42.69 126.14
C GLY A 522 -46.66 -44.08 126.78
N ARG A 523 -45.46 -44.71 126.78
CA ARG A 523 -45.03 -45.78 127.73
C ARG A 523 -43.64 -46.36 127.39
N GLY A 524 -42.75 -46.40 128.38
CA GLY A 524 -41.52 -47.23 128.44
C GLY A 524 -40.24 -46.49 128.04
N SER A 525 -39.38 -46.04 128.98
CA SER A 525 -38.25 -46.79 129.59
C SER A 525 -37.26 -47.37 128.57
N ARG A 526 -35.93 -47.41 128.72
CA ARG A 526 -34.87 -47.00 129.67
C ARG A 526 -33.65 -47.85 129.20
N ALA A 527 -32.42 -47.44 129.51
CA ALA A 527 -31.13 -48.17 129.33
C ALA A 527 -30.50 -48.04 127.92
N ALA A 528 -29.37 -47.33 127.78
CA ALA A 528 -27.98 -47.77 127.99
C ALA A 528 -27.49 -48.55 126.77
N SER A 529 -26.28 -48.43 126.23
CA SER A 529 -25.05 -47.70 126.53
C SER A 529 -24.08 -48.02 125.37
N GLU A 530 -23.01 -47.22 125.24
CA GLU A 530 -21.70 -47.61 124.69
C GLU A 530 -21.49 -47.75 123.17
N GLU A 531 -20.73 -46.77 122.65
CA GLU A 531 -19.61 -46.92 121.69
C GLU A 531 -18.83 -48.25 121.83
N PRO A 532 -18.13 -48.79 120.79
CA PRO A 532 -17.06 -48.05 120.10
C PRO A 532 -16.71 -48.43 118.65
N ALA A 533 -15.88 -47.55 118.08
CA ALA A 533 -14.75 -47.73 117.17
C ALA A 533 -14.49 -49.04 116.40
N ALA A 534 -14.16 -48.81 115.13
CA ALA A 534 -13.03 -49.35 114.36
C ALA A 534 -13.09 -50.74 113.69
N ALA A 535 -12.58 -50.71 112.45
CA ALA A 535 -11.80 -51.71 111.73
C ALA A 535 -12.52 -52.84 110.96
N ALA A 536 -12.46 -52.67 109.64
CA ALA A 536 -11.78 -53.55 108.68
C ALA A 536 -12.41 -54.88 108.21
N ALA A 537 -12.56 -54.91 106.87
CA ALA A 537 -12.18 -55.99 105.93
C ALA A 537 -13.14 -57.16 105.66
N GLY A 538 -13.40 -57.38 104.35
CA GLY A 538 -14.02 -58.57 103.77
C GLY A 538 -14.80 -58.24 102.49
N ALA A 539 -14.15 -57.93 101.36
CA ALA A 539 -13.78 -58.90 100.31
C ALA A 539 -14.97 -59.58 99.62
N THR A 540 -15.38 -59.10 98.43
CA THR A 540 -15.80 -59.98 97.32
C THR A 540 -15.82 -59.25 95.96
N SER A 541 -15.03 -59.82 95.05
CA SER A 541 -15.07 -59.82 93.58
C SER A 541 -16.14 -59.00 92.82
N GLY A 542 -15.67 -58.25 91.82
CA GLY A 542 -16.34 -58.17 90.51
C GLY A 542 -16.76 -56.77 90.06
N GLY A 543 -16.11 -56.27 89.00
CA GLY A 543 -16.64 -55.18 88.17
C GLY A 543 -16.18 -53.79 88.58
N ALA A 544 -15.15 -53.29 87.90
CA ALA A 544 -14.70 -51.90 87.99
C ALA A 544 -15.75 -50.95 87.40
N TYR A 545 -16.73 -50.56 88.22
CA TYR A 545 -17.53 -49.36 88.00
C TYR A 545 -16.80 -48.19 88.66
N LEU A 546 -16.08 -47.41 87.85
CA LEU A 546 -15.60 -46.10 88.26
C LEU A 546 -16.81 -45.22 88.54
N ALA A 547 -16.96 -44.82 89.81
CA ALA A 547 -17.91 -43.82 90.27
C ALA A 547 -17.59 -42.49 89.56
N LEU A 548 -18.32 -42.24 88.47
CA LEU A 548 -18.36 -40.94 87.82
C LEU A 548 -19.15 -40.00 88.73
N THR A 549 -18.45 -39.02 89.29
CA THR A 549 -19.09 -37.85 89.89
C THR A 549 -20.02 -37.21 88.86
N PRO A 550 -21.17 -36.64 89.26
CA PRO A 550 -22.08 -35.96 88.33
C PRO A 550 -21.40 -34.88 87.48
N GLU A 551 -20.29 -34.28 87.94
CA GLU A 551 -19.47 -33.35 87.16
C GLU A 551 -18.62 -34.01 86.06
N ALA A 552 -18.12 -35.23 86.24
CA ALA A 552 -17.34 -35.94 85.23
C ALA A 552 -18.18 -36.46 84.04
N LEU A 553 -19.51 -36.54 84.21
CA LEU A 553 -20.44 -36.96 83.16
C LEU A 553 -20.84 -35.81 82.23
N TRP A 554 -20.83 -34.57 82.71
CA TRP A 554 -21.09 -33.39 81.87
C TRP A 554 -19.91 -33.03 80.96
N GLU A 555 -18.66 -33.22 81.41
CA GLU A 555 -17.47 -33.01 80.55
C GLU A 555 -17.37 -34.02 79.39
N LYS A 556 -17.88 -35.24 79.55
CA LYS A 556 -17.83 -36.26 78.49
C LYS A 556 -18.89 -36.07 77.40
N LEU A 557 -20.01 -35.43 77.69
CA LEU A 557 -21.04 -35.14 76.69
C LEU A 557 -20.73 -33.86 75.88
N SER A 558 -20.00 -32.90 76.45
CA SER A 558 -19.59 -31.66 75.76
C SER A 558 -18.52 -31.86 74.67
N ASN A 559 -17.85 -33.01 74.62
CA ASN A 559 -16.68 -33.24 73.76
C ASN A 559 -16.92 -34.20 72.58
N SER A 560 -18.18 -34.52 72.25
CA SER A 560 -18.52 -35.59 71.30
C SER A 560 -19.19 -35.14 69.99
N SER A 561 -19.29 -33.85 69.69
CA SER A 561 -20.17 -33.37 68.60
C SER A 561 -19.49 -32.69 67.39
N ASP A 562 -18.17 -32.85 67.15
CA ASP A 562 -17.50 -32.03 66.12
C ASP A 562 -16.44 -32.71 65.23
N LYS A 563 -16.56 -34.01 64.95
CA LYS A 563 -15.71 -34.65 63.91
C LYS A 563 -16.47 -35.69 63.10
N LYS A 564 -17.23 -35.21 62.12
CA LYS A 564 -17.58 -36.01 60.95
C LYS A 564 -17.61 -35.08 59.73
N GLU A 565 -16.42 -34.60 59.37
CA GLU A 565 -16.18 -34.03 58.05
C GLU A 565 -16.40 -35.14 57.02
N GLU A 566 -17.40 -34.95 56.16
CA GLU A 566 -17.55 -35.67 54.91
C GLU A 566 -16.38 -35.30 54.00
N GLU A 567 -15.47 -36.25 53.82
CA GLU A 567 -14.41 -36.21 52.81
C GLU A 567 -15.06 -36.40 51.42
N LYS A 568 -15.70 -35.33 50.95
CA LYS A 568 -16.17 -35.20 49.58
C LYS A 568 -14.93 -34.94 48.73
N LYS A 569 -14.36 -36.01 48.15
CA LYS A 569 -13.38 -35.90 47.06
C LYS A 569 -14.00 -35.07 45.94
N GLU A 570 -13.76 -33.78 45.96
CA GLU A 570 -13.79 -32.96 44.76
C GLU A 570 -12.81 -33.63 43.79
N GLU A 571 -13.33 -34.14 42.68
CA GLU A 571 -12.51 -34.39 41.50
C GLU A 571 -11.85 -33.06 41.16
N GLU A 572 -10.62 -32.90 41.63
CA GLU A 572 -9.69 -31.86 41.24
C GLU A 572 -9.52 -32.02 39.72
N LEU A 573 -10.38 -31.33 38.98
CA LEU A 573 -10.29 -31.21 37.53
C LEU A 573 -8.90 -30.65 37.28
N ASP A 574 -8.01 -31.48 36.73
CA ASP A 574 -6.66 -31.08 36.34
C ASP A 574 -6.77 -29.84 35.45
N GLU A 575 -6.62 -28.64 36.03
CA GLU A 575 -6.80 -27.34 35.37
C GLU A 575 -5.80 -27.12 34.22
N ASN A 576 -4.88 -28.06 34.03
CA ASN A 576 -3.85 -28.06 33.01
C ASN A 576 -4.16 -28.98 31.80
N LEU A 577 -5.36 -29.56 31.70
CA LEU A 577 -5.77 -30.33 30.52
C LEU A 577 -6.50 -29.45 29.50
N PHE A 578 -5.97 -29.37 28.28
CA PHE A 578 -6.58 -28.70 27.14
C PHE A 578 -7.37 -29.70 26.29
N TYR A 579 -8.56 -29.32 25.81
CA TYR A 579 -9.44 -30.24 25.05
C TYR A 579 -9.62 -29.79 23.61
N CYS A 580 -9.61 -30.74 22.66
CA CYS A 580 -9.91 -30.48 21.26
C CYS A 580 -11.42 -30.30 21.06
N PRO A 581 -11.89 -29.15 20.54
CA PRO A 581 -13.32 -28.88 20.41
C PRO A 581 -14.03 -29.78 19.39
N LYS A 582 -13.30 -30.40 18.45
CA LYS A 582 -13.89 -31.27 17.42
C LYS A 582 -14.09 -32.71 17.90
N CYS A 583 -13.13 -33.30 18.62
CA CYS A 583 -13.19 -34.72 19.02
C CYS A 583 -13.10 -34.96 20.53
N ASN A 584 -13.03 -33.89 21.34
CA ASN A 584 -12.97 -33.89 22.80
C ASN A 584 -11.79 -34.66 23.43
N LYS A 585 -10.70 -34.89 22.68
CA LYS A 585 -9.45 -35.45 23.23
C LYS A 585 -8.73 -34.42 24.10
N SER A 586 -8.22 -34.86 25.24
CA SER A 586 -7.49 -34.04 26.21
C SER A 586 -5.97 -34.10 26.00
N PHE A 587 -5.28 -32.99 26.26
CA PHE A 587 -3.84 -32.83 26.09
C PHE A 587 -3.27 -32.07 27.29
N THR A 588 -2.10 -32.50 27.78
CA THR A 588 -1.44 -31.86 28.94
C THR A 588 -0.64 -30.61 28.58
N GLN A 589 -0.51 -30.29 27.29
CA GLN A 589 0.23 -29.14 26.78
C GLN A 589 -0.47 -28.56 25.53
N TYR A 590 -0.35 -27.24 25.32
CA TYR A 590 -1.00 -26.53 24.22
C TYR A 590 -0.51 -26.96 22.83
N ARG A 591 0.80 -27.21 22.65
CA ARG A 591 1.39 -27.52 21.34
C ARG A 591 0.88 -28.84 20.73
N PRO A 592 0.80 -29.96 21.49
CA PRO A 592 0.12 -31.18 21.01
C PRO A 592 -1.35 -30.97 20.64
N LEU A 593 -2.07 -30.12 21.38
CA LEU A 593 -3.46 -29.77 21.05
C LEU A 593 -3.52 -29.03 19.71
N GLU A 594 -2.68 -28.03 19.49
CA GLU A 594 -2.64 -27.23 18.25
C GLU A 594 -2.35 -28.10 17.02
N GLU A 595 -1.35 -28.98 17.10
CA GLU A 595 -1.03 -29.93 16.02
C GLU A 595 -2.18 -30.91 15.76
N HIS A 596 -2.87 -31.35 16.81
CA HIS A 596 -4.03 -32.22 16.69
C HIS A 596 -5.24 -31.49 16.11
N VAL A 597 -5.54 -30.27 16.53
CA VAL A 597 -6.67 -29.48 16.03
C VAL A 597 -6.52 -29.23 14.54
N ASN A 598 -5.31 -28.88 14.07
CA ASN A 598 -5.06 -28.68 12.63
C ASN A 598 -5.33 -29.96 11.83
N ARG A 599 -4.79 -31.12 12.26
CA ARG A 599 -5.11 -32.41 11.59
C ARG A 599 -6.57 -32.79 11.70
N CYS A 600 -7.18 -32.58 12.86
CA CYS A 600 -8.55 -32.95 13.13
C CYS A 600 -9.51 -32.12 12.26
N LEU A 601 -9.19 -30.85 11.99
CA LEU A 601 -9.96 -29.99 11.08
C LEU A 601 -9.78 -30.37 9.60
N ASP A 602 -8.62 -30.89 9.21
CA ASP A 602 -8.33 -31.28 7.82
C ASP A 602 -8.90 -32.66 7.42
N GLU A 603 -9.21 -33.54 8.37
CA GLU A 603 -9.76 -34.90 8.13
C GLU A 603 -11.30 -34.93 7.87
N ASP A 604 -11.89 -33.89 7.27
CA ASP A 604 -13.30 -33.89 6.83
C ASP A 604 -13.50 -34.28 5.36
#